data_AF-A0A9D6MBE4-F1
#
_entry.id   AF-A0A9D6MBE4-F1
#
_cell.length_a   1.000
_cell.length_b   1.000
_cell.length_c   1.000
_cell.angle_alpha   90.00
_cell.angle_beta   90.00
_cell.angle_gamma   90.00
#
_symmetry.space_group_name_H-M   'P 1'
#
loop_
_entity.id
_entity.type
_entity.pdbx_description
1 polymer ?
#
loop_
_entity_poly.entity_id
_entity_poly.type
_entity_poly.pdbx_seq_one_letter_code
_entity_poly.pdbx_strand_id
1 'polypeptide(L)'
;MKTMTVSARAKTLNNLLKRARRTGLILQSADGQRFLLASLDDWEGFDVGAGDDFAREVELTVRNKKLMKFLAERRTHGKRVPLAKIKEQLGLN
;
A
#
# COMPACT_ATOMS: atom_id res chain seq x y z
N MET A 1 4.03 1.50 -17.71
CA MET A 1 5.02 2.45 -17.14
C MET A 1 6.28 2.42 -18.01
N LYS A 2 6.99 3.55 -18.18
CA LYS A 2 8.28 3.60 -18.90
C LYS A 2 9.43 3.63 -17.88
N THR A 3 10.45 2.82 -18.10
CA THR A 3 11.65 2.80 -17.26
C THR A 3 12.64 3.85 -17.75
N MET A 4 13.13 4.70 -16.85
CA MET A 4 14.20 5.66 -17.13
C MET A 4 15.42 5.35 -16.25
N THR A 5 16.59 5.29 -16.87
CA THR A 5 17.84 5.04 -16.15
C THR A 5 18.33 6.33 -15.48
N VAL A 6 18.54 6.28 -14.17
CA VAL A 6 19.11 7.39 -13.41
C VAL A 6 20.63 7.33 -13.44
N SER A 7 21.28 8.44 -13.82
CA SER A 7 22.74 8.54 -13.81
C SER A 7 23.31 8.42 -12.39
N ALA A 8 24.43 7.71 -12.24
CA ALA A 8 25.17 7.63 -10.97
C ALA A 8 25.63 9.01 -10.45
N ARG A 9 25.79 10.00 -11.34
CA ARG A 9 26.20 11.36 -10.98
C ARG A 9 25.08 12.19 -10.34
N ALA A 10 23.82 11.77 -10.45
CA ALA A 10 22.67 12.47 -9.88
C ALA A 10 22.57 12.24 -8.37
N LYS A 11 23.47 12.85 -7.60
CA LYS A 11 23.63 12.63 -6.14
C LYS A 11 22.31 12.77 -5.38
N THR A 12 21.55 13.83 -5.64
CA THR A 12 20.27 14.10 -4.96
C THR A 12 19.26 12.99 -5.20
N LEU A 13 19.05 12.61 -6.46
CA LEU A 13 18.10 11.57 -6.83
C LEU A 13 18.53 10.20 -6.29
N ASN A 14 19.81 9.86 -6.38
CA ASN A 14 20.34 8.62 -5.82
C ASN A 14 20.21 8.54 -4.29
N ASN A 15 20.32 9.65 -3.58
CA ASN A 15 20.06 9.70 -2.14
C ASN A 15 18.56 9.48 -1.82
N LEU A 16 17.65 10.05 -2.62
CA LEU A 16 16.22 9.80 -2.47
C LEU A 16 15.88 8.32 -2.74
N LEU A 17 16.44 7.73 -3.80
CA LEU A 17 16.25 6.30 -4.12
C LEU A 17 16.71 5.39 -2.97
N LYS A 18 17.87 5.68 -2.37
CA LYS A 18 18.37 4.93 -1.19
C LYS A 18 17.43 5.00 0.01
N ARG A 19 16.80 6.17 0.24
CA ARG A 19 15.83 6.36 1.33
C ARG A 19 14.50 5.65 1.01
N ALA A 20 14.00 5.80 -0.22
CA ALA A 20 12.79 5.14 -0.71
C ALA A 20 12.88 3.62 -0.62
N ARG A 21 14.05 3.02 -0.85
CA ARG A 21 14.27 1.58 -0.69
C ARG A 21 14.03 1.06 0.74
N ARG A 22 14.05 1.94 1.76
CA ARG A 22 13.85 1.52 3.16
C ARG A 22 12.41 1.60 3.62
N THR A 23 11.68 2.65 3.22
CA THR A 23 10.37 2.98 3.81
C THR A 23 9.35 3.54 2.82
N GLY A 24 9.66 3.64 1.51
CA GLY A 24 8.88 4.44 0.57
C GLY A 24 8.91 5.93 0.90
N LEU A 25 8.71 6.80 -0.08
CA LEU A 25 8.66 8.25 0.12
C LEU A 25 7.49 8.86 -0.64
N ILE A 26 6.73 9.72 0.03
CA ILE A 26 5.81 10.64 -0.63
C ILE A 26 6.56 11.95 -0.86
N LEU A 27 6.78 12.30 -2.13
CA LEU A 27 7.38 13.56 -2.54
C LEU A 27 6.24 14.54 -2.87
N GLN A 28 6.21 15.68 -2.20
CA GLN A 28 5.25 16.74 -2.51
C GLN A 28 5.99 17.89 -3.22
N SER A 29 5.54 18.28 -4.41
CA SER A 29 6.03 19.46 -5.11
C SER A 29 5.50 20.74 -4.47
N ALA A 30 6.10 21.88 -4.83
CA ALA A 30 5.75 23.18 -4.27
C ALA A 30 4.29 23.60 -4.57
N ASP A 31 3.71 23.10 -5.66
CA ASP A 31 2.30 23.28 -6.04
C ASP A 31 1.35 22.28 -5.33
N GLY A 32 1.87 21.41 -4.46
CA GLY A 32 1.09 20.47 -3.68
C GLY A 32 0.86 19.10 -4.33
N GLN A 33 1.33 18.87 -5.57
CA GLN A 33 1.19 17.55 -6.19
C GLN A 33 2.05 16.51 -5.46
N ARG A 34 1.50 15.31 -5.23
CA ARG A 34 2.16 14.23 -4.50
C ARG A 34 2.55 13.08 -5.42
N PHE A 35 3.76 12.58 -5.25
CA PHE A 35 4.35 11.47 -5.99
C PHE A 35 4.83 10.40 -5.02
N LEU A 36 4.64 9.13 -5.37
CA LEU A 36 5.17 8.01 -4.60
C LEU A 36 6.48 7.54 -5.23
N LEU A 37 7.56 7.57 -4.45
CA LEU A 37 8.82 6.92 -4.78
C LEU A 37 9.00 5.71 -3.87
N ALA A 38 8.88 4.52 -4.43
CA ALA A 38 9.05 3.26 -3.72
C ALA A 38 9.87 2.29 -4.57
N SER A 39 10.58 1.37 -3.91
CA SER A 39 11.23 0.25 -4.60
C SER A 39 10.15 -0.66 -5.17
N LEU A 40 10.33 -1.12 -6.40
CA LEU A 40 9.49 -2.16 -6.97
C LEU A 40 9.81 -3.55 -6.40
N ASP A 41 11.00 -3.74 -5.85
CA ASP A 41 11.41 -5.03 -5.26
C ASP A 41 10.54 -5.43 -4.06
N ASP A 42 10.05 -4.45 -3.31
CA ASP A 42 9.19 -4.63 -2.13
C ASP A 42 7.73 -4.21 -2.38
N TRP A 43 7.39 -3.84 -3.62
CA TRP A 43 6.04 -3.37 -3.94
C TRP A 43 5.10 -4.57 -4.09
N GLU A 44 4.20 -4.72 -3.12
CA GLU A 44 3.05 -5.62 -3.20
C GLU A 44 1.81 -4.77 -3.54
N GLY A 45 1.39 -4.82 -4.81
CA GLY A 45 0.19 -4.14 -5.27
C GLY A 45 -1.05 -4.92 -4.85
N PHE A 46 -2.01 -4.24 -4.24
CA PHE A 46 -3.36 -4.75 -4.06
C PHE A 46 -4.25 -4.02 -5.04
N ASP A 47 -4.70 -4.73 -6.08
CA ASP A 47 -5.79 -4.23 -6.91
C ASP A 47 -7.06 -4.44 -6.09
N VAL A 48 -7.70 -3.35 -5.67
CA VAL A 48 -8.95 -3.41 -4.92
C VAL A 48 -9.94 -2.50 -5.63
N GLY A 49 -10.84 -3.10 -6.42
CA GLY A 49 -12.04 -2.42 -6.89
C GLY A 49 -11.98 -1.75 -8.25
N ALA A 50 -11.19 -2.26 -9.20
CA ALA A 50 -11.25 -1.80 -10.60
C ALA A 50 -11.18 -2.91 -11.65
N GLY A 51 -10.93 -4.17 -11.27
CA GLY A 51 -10.91 -5.30 -12.19
C GLY A 51 -12.27 -5.98 -12.30
N ASP A 52 -12.66 -6.38 -13.52
CA ASP A 52 -13.86 -7.20 -13.76
C ASP A 52 -13.74 -8.64 -13.19
N ASP A 53 -12.57 -9.01 -12.64
CA ASP A 53 -12.28 -10.35 -12.11
C ASP A 53 -11.89 -10.31 -10.62
N PHE A 54 -12.92 -10.31 -9.78
CA PHE A 54 -12.79 -10.38 -8.33
C PHE A 54 -12.05 -11.65 -7.85
N ALA A 55 -12.14 -12.77 -8.58
CA ALA A 55 -11.46 -14.01 -8.17
C ALA A 55 -9.93 -13.83 -8.26
N ARG A 56 -9.46 -13.15 -9.30
CA ARG A 56 -8.06 -12.77 -9.44
C ARG A 56 -7.61 -11.77 -8.37
N GLU A 57 -8.43 -10.79 -8.00
CA GLU A 57 -8.13 -9.85 -6.90
C GLU A 57 -7.98 -10.59 -5.56
N VAL A 58 -8.89 -11.56 -5.29
CA VAL A 58 -8.82 -12.43 -4.10
C VAL A 58 -7.55 -13.27 -4.12
N GLU A 59 -7.19 -13.87 -5.26
CA GLU A 59 -5.98 -14.69 -5.38
C GLU A 59 -4.71 -13.87 -5.07
N LEU A 60 -4.59 -12.67 -5.64
CA LEU A 60 -3.46 -11.78 -5.39
C LEU A 60 -3.38 -11.36 -3.91
N THR A 61 -4.53 -11.06 -3.30
CA THR A 61 -4.62 -10.71 -1.88
C THR A 61 -4.21 -11.86 -0.97
N VAL A 62 -4.63 -13.09 -1.26
CA VAL A 62 -4.30 -14.30 -0.48
C VAL A 62 -2.81 -14.66 -0.58
N ARG A 63 -2.17 -14.39 -1.73
CA ARG A 63 -0.73 -14.63 -1.91
C ARG A 63 0.13 -13.75 -1.00
N ASN A 64 -0.40 -12.64 -0.49
CA ASN A 64 0.31 -11.78 0.45
C ASN A 64 0.42 -12.43 1.85
N LYS A 65 1.52 -13.15 2.08
CA LYS A 65 1.75 -13.86 3.35
C LYS A 65 1.79 -12.94 4.57
N LYS A 66 2.31 -11.71 4.43
CA LYS A 66 2.38 -10.74 5.54
C LYS A 66 0.99 -10.28 5.93
N LEU A 67 0.16 -9.92 4.95
CA LEU A 67 -1.24 -9.56 5.17
C LEU A 67 -2.02 -10.74 5.77
N MET A 68 -1.90 -11.94 5.21
CA MET A 68 -2.63 -13.10 5.72
C MET A 68 -2.22 -13.46 7.15
N LYS A 69 -0.93 -13.35 7.49
CA LYS A 69 -0.45 -13.51 8.87
C LYS A 69 -1.06 -12.46 9.81
N PHE A 70 -1.01 -11.19 9.42
CA PHE A 70 -1.61 -10.10 10.18
C PHE A 70 -3.12 -10.29 10.38
N LEU A 71 -3.85 -10.71 9.34
CA LEU A 71 -5.28 -10.99 9.42
C LEU A 71 -5.59 -12.19 10.32
N ALA A 72 -4.76 -13.23 10.29
CA ALA A 72 -4.88 -14.38 11.19
C ALA A 72 -4.69 -13.97 12.66
N GLU A 73 -3.65 -13.19 12.97
CA GLU A 73 -3.38 -12.63 14.30
C GLU A 73 -4.51 -11.69 14.77
N ARG A 74 -5.03 -10.86 13.86
CA ARG A 74 -6.18 -9.99 14.13
C ARG A 74 -7.43 -10.82 14.43
N ARG A 75 -7.65 -11.94 13.73
CA ARG A 75 -8.82 -12.81 13.93
C ARG A 75 -8.77 -13.52 15.28
N THR A 76 -7.60 -13.96 15.74
CA THR A 76 -7.45 -14.64 17.04
C THR A 76 -7.62 -13.70 18.24
N HIS A 77 -7.32 -12.40 18.09
CA HIS A 77 -7.44 -11.39 19.16
C HIS A 77 -8.59 -10.38 18.94
N GLY A 78 -9.42 -10.59 17.92
CA GLY A 78 -10.42 -9.61 17.49
C GLY A 78 -11.61 -9.53 18.44
N LYS A 79 -11.76 -8.39 19.13
CA LYS A 79 -13.02 -8.04 19.80
C LYS A 79 -14.12 -7.91 18.74
N ARG A 80 -15.14 -8.76 18.82
CA ARG A 80 -16.35 -8.63 18.00
C ARG A 80 -17.15 -7.44 18.52
N VAL A 81 -17.39 -6.45 17.68
CA VAL A 81 -18.25 -5.30 17.99
C VAL A 81 -19.58 -5.51 17.26
N PRO A 82 -20.73 -5.40 17.96
CA PRO A 82 -22.04 -5.48 17.32
C PRO A 82 -22.19 -4.43 16.21
N LEU A 83 -22.82 -4.81 15.10
CA LEU A 83 -23.00 -3.94 13.94
C LEU A 83 -23.72 -2.63 14.30
N ALA A 84 -24.71 -2.68 15.19
CA ALA A 84 -25.45 -1.50 15.65
C ALA A 84 -24.52 -0.46 16.30
N LYS A 85 -23.56 -0.90 17.12
CA LYS A 85 -22.58 -0.03 17.78
C LYS A 85 -21.61 0.61 16.79
N ILE A 86 -21.23 -0.11 15.73
CA ILE A 86 -20.38 0.45 14.66
C ILE A 86 -21.15 1.49 13.84
N LYS A 87 -22.42 1.22 13.52
CA LYS A 87 -23.29 2.15 12.81
C LYS A 87 -23.43 3.48 13.55
N GLU A 88 -23.69 3.42 14.85
CA GLU A 88 -23.75 4.60 15.73
C GLU A 88 -22.40 5.37 15.76
N GLN A 89 -21.28 4.66 15.90
CA GLN A 89 -19.94 5.28 15.91
C GLN A 89 -19.56 5.97 14.58
N LEU A 90 -20.08 5.46 13.46
CA LEU A 90 -19.80 6.00 12.12
C LEU A 90 -20.84 7.04 11.67
N GLY A 91 -21.84 7.35 12.50
CA GLY A 91 -22.94 8.26 12.12
C GLY A 91 -23.84 7.70 11.02
N LEU A 92 -23.85 6.37 10.86
CA LEU A 92 -24.65 5.65 9.88
C LEU A 92 -25.92 5.14 10.57
N ASN A 93 -26.84 6.05 10.88
CA ASN A 93 -28.16 5.69 11.42
C ASN A 93 -29.07 5.15 10.30
#